data_AF-A0A174YD29-F1
#
_entry.id   AF-A0A174YD29-F1
#
_cell.length_a   1.000
_cell.length_b   1.000
_cell.length_c   1.000
_cell.angle_alpha   90.00
_cell.angle_beta   90.00
_cell.angle_gamma   90.00
#
_symmetry.space_group_name_H-M   'P 1'
#
loop_
_entity.id
_entity.type
_entity.pdbx_description
1 polymer ?
#
loop_
_entity_poly.entity_id
_entity_poly.type
_entity_poly.pdbx_seq_one_letter_code
_entity_poly.pdbx_strand_id
1 'polypeptide(L)'
;MIEGYILEILLILVIFGISTILFSKAAGTLNPGKVNVISYIYYIFMLQTFAGTALILLGFDKHYTLGYLLNRDKSCMITEVVVFGIAIILPAFILLWEKMFRVNMKKQYQEYLKKEIECEKEDLIFPYFALLSIGCIVLLIGLLAKIGYIPLLKLIHASADFDFATERTRIGGLYFIHPYLSNIFVLMMVPLLSYVAFAYMLKTKKIKWTIITIALFISSVIIKTYKFEKSSVVFYFAAFIIMLIYYKGGIKMIYMIISVAFMAVIIVAFYFHTGFSGSLFDIYNGPLGRTLFTQVGTLAYCFDLFPTVFGFLGGRSFTPTILRLIGMNSSDYLRSAKLTMAFYGSEKVYDGSAGVMNALFAGEAYANWGYKGVIFAVIWVALILSLVVLLIMKLKKTPSTLALGAVLTIKLGTALEGGFCDFVYSFDLILTVLFLLAIYYFFEREGKIQRYITGISEKVKGQFVYGRKNKK
;
A
#
# COMPACT_ATOMS: atom_id res chain seq x y z
N MET A 1 3.15 -11.63 -38.76
CA MET A 1 3.25 -10.87 -37.48
C MET A 1 3.82 -11.73 -36.36
N ILE A 2 3.32 -12.95 -36.11
CA ILE A 2 3.83 -13.83 -35.02
C ILE A 2 5.27 -14.32 -35.28
N GLU A 3 5.64 -14.62 -36.54
CA GLU A 3 6.98 -15.14 -36.90
C GLU A 3 8.14 -14.20 -36.54
N GLY A 4 7.89 -12.88 -36.49
CA GLY A 4 8.92 -11.88 -36.15
C GLY A 4 9.14 -11.67 -34.65
N TYR A 5 8.27 -12.22 -33.79
CA TYR A 5 8.34 -12.05 -32.32
C TYR A 5 8.56 -13.37 -31.57
N ILE A 6 8.87 -14.46 -32.27
CA ILE A 6 8.98 -15.80 -31.65
C ILE A 6 10.04 -15.80 -30.55
N LEU A 7 11.17 -15.13 -30.79
CA LEU A 7 12.29 -15.10 -29.84
C LEU A 7 11.91 -14.28 -28.59
N GLU A 8 11.27 -13.14 -28.77
CA GLU A 8 10.79 -12.24 -27.72
C GLU A 8 9.73 -12.92 -26.87
N ILE A 9 8.77 -13.60 -27.49
CA ILE A 9 7.74 -14.39 -26.81
C ILE A 9 8.40 -15.50 -25.98
N LEU A 10 9.36 -16.23 -26.57
CA LEU A 10 10.07 -17.30 -25.86
C LEU A 10 10.87 -16.75 -24.67
N LEU A 11 11.56 -15.63 -24.85
CA LEU A 11 12.29 -14.94 -23.78
C LEU A 11 11.35 -14.53 -22.64
N ILE A 12 10.23 -13.88 -22.96
CA ILE A 12 9.20 -13.47 -21.98
C ILE A 12 8.68 -14.69 -21.22
N LEU A 13 8.34 -15.78 -21.91
CA LEU A 13 7.81 -16.99 -21.29
C LEU A 13 8.84 -17.68 -20.39
N VAL A 14 10.11 -17.72 -20.79
CA VAL A 14 11.20 -18.28 -19.98
C VAL A 14 11.41 -17.46 -18.71
N ILE A 15 11.50 -16.13 -18.83
CA ILE A 15 11.69 -15.25 -17.67
C ILE A 15 10.47 -15.33 -16.75
N PHE A 16 9.26 -15.32 -17.30
CA PHE A 16 8.04 -15.49 -16.53
C PHE A 16 8.05 -16.82 -15.77
N GLY A 17 8.35 -17.93 -16.44
CA GLY A 17 8.42 -19.26 -15.82
C GLY A 17 9.46 -19.34 -14.70
N ILE A 18 10.69 -18.84 -14.93
CA ILE A 18 11.75 -18.78 -13.91
C ILE A 18 11.29 -17.93 -12.73
N SER A 19 10.76 -16.73 -13.00
CA SER A 19 10.30 -15.81 -11.97
C SER A 19 9.17 -16.43 -11.13
N THR A 20 8.17 -17.03 -11.77
CA THR A 20 7.07 -17.74 -11.07
C THR A 20 7.60 -18.87 -10.18
N ILE A 21 8.58 -19.65 -10.64
CA ILE A 21 9.18 -20.72 -9.83
C ILE A 21 9.92 -20.14 -8.62
N LEU A 22 10.73 -19.10 -8.81
CA LEU A 22 11.49 -18.47 -7.73
C LEU A 22 10.56 -17.80 -6.71
N PHE A 23 9.56 -17.04 -7.16
CA PHE A 23 8.56 -16.44 -6.29
C PHE A 23 7.68 -17.48 -5.60
N SER A 24 7.36 -18.61 -6.23
CA SER A 24 6.62 -19.70 -5.60
C SER A 24 7.39 -20.34 -4.45
N LYS A 25 8.70 -20.51 -4.61
CA LYS A 25 9.57 -20.94 -3.52
C LYS A 25 9.67 -19.88 -2.42
N ALA A 26 9.92 -18.62 -2.80
CA ALA A 26 10.09 -17.50 -1.87
C ALA A 26 8.81 -17.18 -1.09
N ALA A 27 7.64 -17.22 -1.72
CA ALA A 27 6.37 -16.99 -1.02
C ALA A 27 5.87 -18.24 -0.28
N GLY A 28 6.42 -19.43 -0.56
CA GLY A 28 5.90 -20.73 -0.13
C GLY A 28 4.58 -21.15 -0.79
N THR A 29 3.84 -20.22 -1.39
CA THR A 29 2.61 -20.45 -2.16
C THR A 29 2.28 -19.23 -3.03
N LEU A 30 1.91 -19.45 -4.30
CA LEU A 30 1.28 -18.46 -5.18
C LEU A 30 -0.19 -18.77 -5.44
N ASN A 31 -0.85 -19.45 -4.51
CA ASN A 31 -2.31 -19.59 -4.54
C ASN A 31 -2.96 -18.24 -4.16
N PRO A 32 -3.77 -17.62 -5.04
CA PRO A 32 -4.45 -16.36 -4.74
C PRO A 32 -5.41 -16.43 -3.54
N GLY A 33 -5.86 -17.63 -3.18
CA GLY A 33 -6.63 -17.86 -1.95
C GLY A 33 -5.81 -17.86 -0.67
N LYS A 34 -4.46 -17.81 -0.75
CA LYS A 34 -3.54 -17.85 0.40
C LYS A 34 -2.45 -16.77 0.30
N VAL A 35 -2.81 -15.58 -0.19
CA VAL A 35 -1.87 -14.47 -0.37
C VAL A 35 -1.13 -14.10 0.92
N ASN A 36 0.20 -14.02 0.85
CA ASN A 36 1.07 -13.32 1.78
C ASN A 36 1.77 -12.12 1.10
N VAL A 37 2.60 -11.39 1.87
CA VAL A 37 3.40 -10.25 1.38
C VAL A 37 4.13 -10.56 0.08
N ILE A 38 4.94 -11.62 0.01
CA ILE A 38 5.76 -11.93 -1.17
C ILE A 38 4.90 -12.32 -2.37
N SER A 39 3.84 -13.11 -2.17
CA SER A 39 2.91 -13.46 -3.27
C SER A 39 2.13 -12.24 -3.77
N TYR A 40 1.79 -11.29 -2.90
CA TYR A 40 1.13 -10.05 -3.29
C TYR A 40 2.06 -9.17 -4.13
N ILE A 41 3.32 -9.02 -3.70
CA ILE A 41 4.40 -8.37 -4.45
C ILE A 41 4.53 -8.99 -5.84
N TYR A 42 4.55 -10.32 -5.94
CA TYR A 42 4.57 -11.02 -7.22
C TYR A 42 3.39 -10.64 -8.12
N TYR A 43 2.15 -10.66 -7.63
CA TYR A 43 0.99 -10.34 -8.46
C TYR A 43 0.99 -8.90 -8.96
N ILE A 44 1.31 -7.94 -8.09
CA ILE A 44 1.37 -6.52 -8.45
C ILE A 44 2.48 -6.28 -9.46
N PHE A 45 3.70 -6.77 -9.18
CA PHE A 45 4.84 -6.62 -10.08
C PHE A 45 4.58 -7.28 -11.45
N MET A 46 4.01 -8.49 -11.46
CA MET A 46 3.72 -9.19 -12.71
C MET A 46 2.65 -8.47 -13.54
N LEU A 47 1.60 -7.97 -12.89
CA LEU A 47 0.51 -7.30 -13.59
C LEU A 47 0.93 -5.91 -14.09
N GLN A 48 1.52 -5.09 -13.23
CA GLN A 48 1.70 -3.66 -13.51
C GLN A 48 3.04 -3.33 -14.17
N THR A 49 4.07 -4.14 -13.98
CA THR A 49 5.42 -3.86 -14.49
C THR A 49 5.86 -4.88 -15.54
N PHE A 50 5.81 -6.17 -15.21
CA PHE A 50 6.27 -7.21 -16.12
C PHE A 50 5.40 -7.30 -17.38
N ALA A 51 4.07 -7.39 -17.22
CA ALA A 51 3.15 -7.50 -18.36
C ALA A 51 3.23 -6.26 -19.27
N GLY A 52 3.28 -5.05 -18.72
CA GLY A 52 3.47 -3.83 -19.48
C GLY A 52 4.77 -3.81 -20.29
N THR A 53 5.87 -4.23 -19.67
CA THR A 53 7.19 -4.31 -20.32
C THR A 53 7.21 -5.37 -21.42
N ALA A 54 6.62 -6.52 -21.16
CA ALA A 54 6.47 -7.59 -22.16
C ALA A 54 5.62 -7.14 -23.36
N LEU A 55 4.53 -6.40 -23.12
CA LEU A 55 3.70 -5.84 -24.19
C LEU A 55 4.47 -4.83 -25.05
N ILE A 56 5.28 -3.96 -24.42
CA ILE A 56 6.13 -3.00 -25.15
C ILE A 56 7.14 -3.74 -26.04
N LEU A 57 7.81 -4.77 -25.52
CA LEU A 57 8.75 -5.60 -26.29
C LEU A 57 8.08 -6.30 -27.49
N LEU A 58 6.79 -6.63 -27.38
CA LEU A 58 5.99 -7.21 -28.47
C LEU A 58 5.42 -6.16 -29.45
N GLY A 59 5.82 -4.89 -29.32
CA GLY A 59 5.39 -3.79 -30.19
C GLY A 59 4.05 -3.16 -29.81
N PHE A 60 3.50 -3.46 -28.63
CA PHE A 60 2.30 -2.76 -28.10
C PHE A 60 2.72 -1.50 -27.34
N ASP A 61 3.22 -0.51 -28.06
CA ASP A 61 3.95 0.63 -27.51
C ASP A 61 3.29 1.99 -27.87
N LYS A 62 2.00 1.97 -28.19
CA LYS A 62 1.23 3.18 -28.56
C LYS A 62 0.74 4.00 -27.36
N HIS A 63 1.10 3.61 -26.14
CA HIS A 63 0.72 4.36 -24.95
C HIS A 63 1.41 5.74 -24.94
N TYR A 64 0.64 6.80 -24.63
CA TYR A 64 1.10 8.18 -24.75
C TYR A 64 2.41 8.48 -23.99
N THR A 65 2.65 7.80 -22.87
CA THR A 65 3.88 8.00 -22.07
C THR A 65 5.15 7.67 -22.86
N LEU A 66 5.09 6.69 -23.75
CA LEU A 66 6.26 6.31 -24.55
C LEU A 66 6.55 7.32 -25.66
N GLY A 67 5.55 8.11 -26.06
CA GLY A 67 5.70 9.18 -27.04
C GLY A 67 6.45 10.41 -26.52
N TYR A 68 6.59 10.56 -25.20
CA TYR A 68 7.32 11.69 -24.61
C TYR A 68 8.83 11.45 -24.46
N LEU A 69 9.30 10.21 -24.56
CA LEU A 69 10.72 9.86 -24.37
C LEU A 69 11.62 10.55 -25.40
N LEU A 70 12.73 11.13 -24.94
CA LEU A 70 13.74 11.75 -25.81
C LEU A 70 14.50 10.69 -26.61
N ASN A 71 14.91 9.61 -25.94
CA ASN A 71 15.53 8.45 -26.57
C ASN A 71 14.71 7.20 -26.28
N ARG A 72 13.59 7.08 -27.00
CA ARG A 72 12.60 6.00 -26.82
C ARG A 72 13.23 4.61 -26.85
N ASP A 73 13.96 4.28 -27.90
CA ASP A 73 14.49 2.92 -28.11
C ASP A 73 15.45 2.51 -26.98
N LYS A 74 16.38 3.40 -26.62
CA LYS A 74 17.34 3.14 -25.54
C LYS A 74 16.64 3.03 -24.19
N SER A 75 15.71 3.93 -23.89
CA SER A 75 15.03 3.98 -22.59
C SER A 75 14.08 2.79 -22.40
N CYS A 76 13.39 2.34 -23.45
CA CYS A 76 12.60 1.11 -23.44
C CYS A 76 13.49 -0.12 -23.24
N MET A 77 14.60 -0.25 -23.99
CA MET A 77 15.53 -1.38 -23.85
C MET A 77 16.10 -1.48 -22.42
N ILE A 78 16.51 -0.36 -21.82
CA ILE A 78 17.01 -0.35 -20.43
C ILE A 78 15.90 -0.78 -19.46
N THR A 79 14.67 -0.30 -19.69
CA THR A 79 13.50 -0.68 -18.89
C THR A 79 13.26 -2.19 -18.95
N GLU A 80 13.30 -2.79 -20.14
CA GLU A 80 13.15 -4.22 -20.35
C GLU A 80 14.20 -5.03 -19.58
N VAL A 81 15.48 -4.69 -19.76
CA VAL A 81 16.59 -5.37 -19.07
C VAL A 81 16.46 -5.27 -17.56
N VAL A 82 16.11 -4.09 -17.03
CA VAL A 82 15.98 -3.88 -15.58
C VAL A 82 14.77 -4.64 -15.02
N VAL A 83 13.60 -4.56 -15.66
CA VAL A 83 12.38 -5.23 -15.19
C VAL A 83 12.54 -6.75 -15.23
N PHE A 84 13.06 -7.30 -16.33
CA PHE A 84 13.31 -8.73 -16.45
C PHE A 84 14.41 -9.21 -15.50
N GLY A 85 15.45 -8.41 -15.29
CA GLY A 85 16.46 -8.65 -14.27
C GLY A 85 15.85 -8.70 -12.86
N ILE A 86 15.01 -7.74 -12.50
CA ILE A 86 14.32 -7.70 -11.20
C ILE A 86 13.41 -8.91 -11.02
N ALA A 87 12.70 -9.34 -12.06
CA ALA A 87 11.81 -10.51 -12.01
C ALA A 87 12.52 -11.78 -11.52
N ILE A 88 13.81 -11.91 -11.77
CA ILE A 88 14.64 -13.07 -11.37
C ILE A 88 15.43 -12.76 -10.08
N ILE A 89 16.09 -11.60 -10.04
CA ILE A 89 17.04 -11.25 -8.98
C ILE A 89 16.33 -10.98 -7.65
N LEU A 90 15.17 -10.31 -7.67
CA LEU A 90 14.41 -10.00 -6.46
C LEU A 90 14.02 -11.27 -5.67
N PRO A 91 13.31 -12.26 -6.26
CA PRO A 91 12.96 -13.48 -5.53
C PRO A 91 14.19 -14.33 -5.19
N ALA A 92 15.27 -14.29 -6.00
CA ALA A 92 16.52 -14.97 -5.66
C ALA A 92 17.15 -14.42 -4.37
N PHE A 93 17.18 -13.09 -4.19
CA PHE A 93 17.67 -12.48 -2.95
C PHE A 93 16.71 -12.72 -1.77
N ILE A 94 15.40 -12.77 -1.97
CA ILE A 94 14.46 -13.17 -0.91
C ILE A 94 14.79 -14.58 -0.42
N LEU A 95 14.98 -15.53 -1.33
CA LEU A 95 15.39 -16.91 -0.98
C LEU A 95 16.74 -16.95 -0.26
N LEU A 96 17.69 -16.10 -0.65
CA LEU A 96 18.98 -15.98 0.03
C LEU A 96 18.79 -15.52 1.50
N TRP A 97 18.00 -14.47 1.72
CA TRP A 97 17.70 -13.96 3.05
C TRP A 97 16.93 -14.98 3.89
N GLU A 98 15.95 -15.67 3.32
CA GLU A 98 15.24 -16.75 3.99
C GLU A 98 16.18 -17.87 4.43
N LYS A 99 17.14 -18.25 3.58
CA LYS A 99 18.18 -19.23 3.94
C LYS A 99 19.07 -18.70 5.09
N MET A 100 19.50 -17.44 5.03
CA MET A 100 20.29 -16.81 6.10
C MET A 100 19.53 -16.77 7.43
N PHE A 101 18.23 -16.50 7.40
CA PHE A 101 17.36 -16.47 8.58
C PHE A 101 16.79 -17.84 8.99
N ARG A 102 17.17 -18.91 8.28
CA ARG A 102 16.69 -20.30 8.52
C ARG A 102 15.17 -20.42 8.46
N VAL A 103 14.56 -19.77 7.47
CA VAL A 103 13.12 -19.71 7.25
C VAL A 103 12.73 -20.78 6.25
N ASN A 104 11.77 -21.62 6.63
CA ASN A 104 11.07 -22.47 5.67
C ASN A 104 9.70 -21.86 5.40
N MET A 105 9.61 -21.01 4.37
CA MET A 105 8.43 -20.20 4.14
C MET A 105 7.17 -21.06 3.92
N LYS A 106 7.28 -22.13 3.12
CA LYS A 106 6.16 -23.07 2.88
C LYS A 106 5.62 -23.67 4.18
N LYS A 107 6.50 -24.13 5.09
CA LYS A 107 6.07 -24.73 6.36
C LYS A 107 5.55 -23.66 7.33
N GLN A 108 6.34 -22.62 7.61
CA GLN A 108 6.03 -21.62 8.63
C GLN A 108 4.78 -20.81 8.27
N TYR A 109 4.57 -20.49 7.00
CA TYR A 109 3.37 -19.77 6.58
C TYR A 109 2.11 -20.64 6.66
N GLN A 110 2.18 -21.93 6.32
CA GLN A 110 1.04 -22.84 6.54
C GLN A 110 0.74 -23.02 8.03
N GLU A 111 1.76 -23.09 8.89
CA GLU A 111 1.59 -23.09 10.34
C GLU A 111 0.91 -21.80 10.82
N TYR A 112 1.36 -20.63 10.35
CA TYR A 112 0.74 -19.34 10.65
C TYR A 112 -0.74 -19.26 10.24
N LEU A 113 -1.08 -19.76 9.04
CA LEU A 113 -2.47 -19.80 8.56
C LEU A 113 -3.35 -20.69 9.44
N LYS A 114 -2.82 -21.80 9.97
CA LYS A 114 -3.53 -22.73 10.85
C LYS A 114 -3.67 -22.24 12.29
N LYS A 115 -2.80 -21.34 12.76
CA LYS A 115 -2.90 -20.77 14.11
C LYS A 115 -4.27 -20.10 14.31
N GLU A 116 -4.89 -20.37 15.43
CA GLU A 116 -6.09 -19.65 15.85
C GLU A 116 -5.74 -18.24 16.30
N ILE A 117 -6.73 -17.34 16.23
CA ILE A 117 -6.58 -15.99 16.76
C ILE A 117 -6.83 -16.02 18.27
N GLU A 118 -5.79 -15.69 19.02
CA GLU A 118 -5.84 -15.44 20.47
C GLU A 118 -6.49 -14.07 20.70
N CYS A 119 -7.58 -14.05 21.45
CA CYS A 119 -8.31 -12.83 21.79
C CYS A 119 -8.69 -12.91 23.27
N GLU A 120 -7.81 -12.38 24.12
CA GLU A 120 -7.99 -12.39 25.56
C GLU A 120 -8.42 -11.00 26.05
N LYS A 121 -9.24 -10.97 27.11
CA LYS A 121 -9.62 -9.74 27.84
C LYS A 121 -10.19 -8.62 26.96
N GLU A 122 -10.89 -8.96 25.88
CA GLU A 122 -11.46 -7.98 24.94
C GLU A 122 -12.45 -6.99 25.59
N ASP A 123 -13.12 -7.38 26.68
CA ASP A 123 -13.97 -6.49 27.48
C ASP A 123 -13.18 -5.36 28.17
N LEU A 124 -11.89 -5.56 28.48
CA LEU A 124 -11.00 -4.54 29.02
C LEU A 124 -10.48 -3.59 27.91
N ILE A 125 -10.26 -4.12 26.71
CA ILE A 125 -9.72 -3.38 25.56
C ILE A 125 -10.78 -2.44 24.97
N PHE A 126 -12.02 -2.93 24.88
CA PHE A 126 -13.12 -2.23 24.24
C PHE A 126 -13.32 -0.76 24.66
N PRO A 127 -13.39 -0.37 25.95
CA PRO A 127 -13.64 1.03 26.33
C PRO A 127 -12.54 1.98 25.85
N TYR A 128 -11.27 1.61 25.96
CA TYR A 128 -10.16 2.42 25.47
C TYR A 128 -10.17 2.54 23.95
N PHE A 129 -10.45 1.43 23.27
CA PHE A 129 -10.58 1.40 21.82
C PHE A 129 -11.75 2.26 21.34
N ALA A 130 -12.89 2.19 22.02
CA ALA A 130 -14.08 2.98 21.72
C ALA A 130 -13.84 4.48 21.92
N LEU A 131 -13.21 4.87 23.03
CA LEU A 131 -12.85 6.27 23.30
C LEU A 131 -11.96 6.83 22.20
N LEU A 132 -10.91 6.09 21.81
CA LEU A 132 -10.00 6.50 20.75
C LEU A 132 -10.71 6.61 19.39
N SER A 133 -11.59 5.66 19.08
CA SER A 133 -12.37 5.64 17.83
C SER A 133 -13.32 6.83 17.75
N ILE A 134 -14.05 7.13 18.84
CA ILE A 134 -14.92 8.31 18.93
C ILE A 134 -14.12 9.58 18.72
N GLY A 135 -12.95 9.71 19.38
CA GLY A 135 -12.06 10.86 19.19
C GLY A 135 -11.65 11.06 17.73
N CYS A 136 -11.27 9.98 17.03
CA CYS A 136 -10.90 10.06 15.61
C CYS A 136 -12.09 10.43 14.71
N ILE A 137 -13.30 9.93 15.00
CA ILE A 137 -14.53 10.25 14.26
C ILE A 137 -14.91 11.72 14.46
N VAL A 138 -14.80 12.26 15.68
CA VAL A 138 -15.06 13.69 15.96
C VAL A 138 -14.10 14.57 15.15
N LEU A 139 -12.82 14.20 15.09
CA LEU A 139 -11.84 14.91 14.26
C LEU A 139 -12.14 14.83 12.77
N LEU A 140 -12.64 13.69 12.29
CA LEU A 140 -13.12 13.53 10.92
C LEU A 140 -14.32 14.47 10.64
N ILE A 141 -15.30 14.53 11.55
CA ILE A 141 -16.45 15.42 11.41
C ILE A 141 -15.99 16.88 11.35
N GLY A 142 -15.04 17.29 12.19
CA GLY A 142 -14.44 18.63 12.14
C GLY A 142 -13.75 18.93 10.80
N LEU A 143 -13.04 17.95 10.22
CA LEU A 143 -12.45 18.07 8.89
C LEU A 143 -13.53 18.22 7.80
N LEU A 144 -14.59 17.42 7.84
CA LEU A 144 -15.69 17.50 6.87
C LEU A 144 -16.44 18.83 6.97
N ALA A 145 -16.66 19.34 8.19
CA ALA A 145 -17.23 20.66 8.41
C ALA A 145 -16.37 21.76 7.77
N LYS A 146 -15.04 21.64 7.83
CA LYS A 146 -14.12 22.58 7.16
C LYS A 146 -14.11 22.44 5.63
N ILE A 147 -14.32 21.23 5.11
CA ILE A 147 -14.47 21.00 3.66
C ILE A 147 -15.78 21.61 3.14
N GLY A 148 -16.83 21.59 3.97
CA GLY A 148 -18.16 22.17 3.69
C GLY A 148 -19.14 21.18 3.07
N TYR A 149 -18.72 19.94 2.79
CA TYR A 149 -19.57 18.87 2.27
C TYR A 149 -18.94 17.50 2.52
N ILE A 150 -19.70 16.43 2.27
CA ILE A 150 -19.19 15.05 2.31
C ILE A 150 -18.69 14.66 0.92
N PRO A 151 -17.37 14.45 0.71
CA PRO A 151 -16.81 14.19 -0.61
C PRO A 151 -17.42 12.97 -1.31
N LEU A 152 -17.71 11.90 -0.56
CA LEU A 152 -18.39 10.72 -1.10
C LEU A 152 -19.75 11.04 -1.72
N LEU A 153 -20.55 11.90 -1.07
CA LEU A 153 -21.86 12.31 -1.60
C LEU A 153 -21.72 13.22 -2.81
N LYS A 154 -20.71 14.10 -2.80
CA LYS A 154 -20.40 14.98 -3.92
C LYS A 154 -19.89 14.21 -5.15
N LEU A 155 -19.25 13.06 -4.95
CA LEU A 155 -18.88 12.12 -6.00
C LEU A 155 -20.07 11.28 -6.53
N ILE A 156 -21.28 11.46 -6.01
CA ILE A 156 -22.48 10.82 -6.55
C ILE A 156 -23.42 11.89 -7.13
N HIS A 157 -23.45 13.07 -6.51
CA HIS A 157 -24.31 14.20 -6.87
C HIS A 157 -23.48 15.44 -7.26
N ALA A 158 -22.47 15.26 -8.11
CA ALA A 158 -21.72 16.38 -8.65
C ALA A 158 -22.61 17.22 -9.57
N SER A 159 -22.54 18.55 -9.43
CA SER A 159 -23.10 19.48 -10.41
C SER A 159 -22.26 19.43 -11.69
N ALA A 160 -22.86 19.75 -12.84
CA ALA A 160 -22.19 19.69 -14.15
C ALA A 160 -20.87 20.51 -14.19
N ASP A 161 -20.79 21.60 -13.42
CA ASP A 161 -19.63 22.50 -13.36
C ASP A 161 -18.61 22.11 -12.27
N PHE A 162 -18.76 20.96 -11.60
CA PHE A 162 -17.88 20.58 -10.50
C PHE A 162 -16.55 20.00 -11.00
N ASP A 163 -15.48 20.79 -10.91
CA ASP A 163 -14.13 20.31 -11.20
C ASP A 163 -13.50 19.57 -10.00
N PHE A 164 -13.53 18.24 -10.08
CA PHE A 164 -12.91 17.35 -9.10
C PHE A 164 -11.41 17.57 -8.92
N ALA A 165 -10.70 18.04 -9.96
CA ALA A 165 -9.25 18.20 -9.93
C ALA A 165 -8.85 19.44 -9.11
N THR A 166 -9.52 20.57 -9.36
CA THR A 166 -9.34 21.80 -8.57
C THR A 166 -9.74 21.61 -7.11
N GLU A 167 -10.88 20.95 -6.85
CA GLU A 167 -11.35 20.70 -5.48
C GLU A 167 -10.42 19.77 -4.69
N ARG A 168 -9.78 18.81 -5.37
CA ARG A 168 -8.74 17.98 -4.73
C ARG A 168 -7.57 18.82 -4.22
N THR A 169 -7.12 19.81 -4.99
CA THR A 169 -6.03 20.72 -4.59
C THR A 169 -6.46 21.61 -3.44
N ARG A 170 -7.68 22.15 -3.47
CA ARG A 170 -8.27 22.91 -2.35
C ARG A 170 -8.31 22.09 -1.07
N ILE A 171 -8.88 20.89 -1.11
CA ILE A 171 -8.97 19.98 0.03
C ILE A 171 -7.59 19.57 0.54
N GLY A 172 -6.61 19.42 -0.36
CA GLY A 172 -5.22 19.11 -0.02
C GLY A 172 -4.54 20.15 0.86
N GLY A 173 -4.96 21.41 0.79
CA GLY A 173 -4.47 22.50 1.64
C GLY A 173 -5.26 22.72 2.95
N LEU A 174 -6.40 22.04 3.14
CA LEU A 174 -7.24 22.22 4.32
C LEU A 174 -6.81 21.30 5.46
N TYR A 175 -6.56 21.90 6.62
CA TYR A 175 -6.29 21.18 7.87
C TYR A 175 -7.20 21.69 8.98
N PHE A 176 -7.85 20.79 9.72
CA PHE A 176 -8.75 21.19 10.80
C PHE A 176 -7.99 21.72 12.04
N ILE A 177 -6.91 21.04 12.44
CA ILE A 177 -6.11 21.42 13.62
C ILE A 177 -4.67 21.73 13.19
N HIS A 178 -3.90 20.68 12.93
CA HIS A 178 -2.51 20.76 12.52
C HIS A 178 -2.27 19.65 11.49
N PRO A 179 -1.49 19.89 10.42
CA PRO A 179 -1.25 18.89 9.37
C PRO A 179 -0.86 17.51 9.90
N TYR A 180 0.10 17.45 10.83
CA TYR A 180 0.51 16.18 11.45
C TYR A 180 -0.61 15.48 12.22
N LEU A 181 -1.39 16.22 13.02
CA LEU A 181 -2.49 15.62 13.79
C LEU A 181 -3.61 15.11 12.89
N SER A 182 -3.98 15.86 11.86
CA SER A 182 -4.97 15.42 10.88
C SER A 182 -4.48 14.19 10.10
N ASN A 183 -3.21 14.16 9.71
CA ASN A 183 -2.63 13.00 9.01
C ASN A 183 -2.61 11.75 9.88
N ILE A 184 -2.23 11.89 11.16
CA ILE A 184 -2.16 10.76 12.09
C ILE A 184 -3.56 10.30 12.49
N PHE A 185 -4.35 11.15 13.13
CA PHE A 185 -5.62 10.74 13.74
C PHE A 185 -6.75 10.51 12.74
N VAL A 186 -6.78 11.26 11.63
CA VAL A 186 -7.87 11.18 10.66
C VAL A 186 -7.48 10.28 9.49
N LEU A 187 -6.37 10.59 8.79
CA LEU A 187 -6.01 9.87 7.56
C LEU A 187 -5.47 8.46 7.81
N MET A 188 -4.71 8.27 8.90
CA MET A 188 -4.07 6.99 9.21
C MET A 188 -4.88 6.17 10.24
N MET A 189 -5.24 6.74 11.39
CA MET A 189 -5.83 5.97 12.49
C MET A 189 -7.25 5.48 12.21
N VAL A 190 -8.12 6.27 11.55
CA VAL A 190 -9.50 5.83 11.26
C VAL A 190 -9.53 4.51 10.46
N PRO A 191 -8.84 4.38 9.30
CA PRO A 191 -8.72 3.11 8.59
C PRO A 191 -8.07 2.00 9.41
N LEU A 192 -7.02 2.33 10.17
CA LEU A 192 -6.26 1.35 10.94
C LEU A 192 -7.10 0.74 12.06
N LEU A 193 -7.85 1.57 12.79
CA LEU A 193 -8.81 1.15 13.80
C LEU A 193 -9.93 0.33 13.15
N SER A 194 -10.41 0.68 11.95
CA SER A 194 -11.42 -0.13 11.27
C SER A 194 -10.95 -1.57 11.03
N TYR A 195 -9.70 -1.78 10.62
CA TYR A 195 -9.13 -3.13 10.47
C TYR A 195 -9.05 -3.87 11.80
N VAL A 196 -8.57 -3.22 12.86
CA VAL A 196 -8.49 -3.85 14.19
C VAL A 196 -9.88 -4.21 14.71
N ALA A 197 -10.84 -3.29 14.62
CA ALA A 197 -12.23 -3.51 15.02
C ALA A 197 -12.86 -4.68 14.26
N PHE A 198 -12.62 -4.77 12.95
CA PHE A 198 -13.09 -5.88 12.13
C PHE A 198 -12.49 -7.22 12.55
N ALA A 199 -11.21 -7.26 12.91
CA ALA A 199 -10.58 -8.47 13.45
C ALA A 199 -11.23 -8.93 14.77
N TYR A 200 -11.51 -7.98 15.68
CA TYR A 200 -12.26 -8.26 16.90
C TYR A 200 -13.69 -8.73 16.61
N MET A 201 -14.40 -8.09 15.68
CA MET A 201 -15.74 -8.48 15.25
C MET A 201 -15.77 -9.92 14.73
N LEU A 202 -14.81 -10.30 13.87
CA LEU A 202 -14.72 -11.66 13.32
C LEU A 202 -14.55 -12.72 14.40
N LYS A 203 -13.67 -12.48 15.39
CA LYS A 203 -13.36 -13.44 16.44
C LYS A 203 -14.43 -13.49 17.54
N THR A 204 -14.92 -12.33 17.98
CA THR A 204 -15.78 -12.21 19.17
C THR A 204 -17.26 -12.32 18.85
N LYS A 205 -17.67 -11.91 17.64
CA LYS A 205 -19.08 -11.83 17.20
C LYS A 205 -19.99 -11.01 18.13
N LYS A 206 -19.44 -10.18 19.01
CA LYS A 206 -20.23 -9.34 19.93
C LYS A 206 -20.74 -8.09 19.21
N ILE A 207 -21.99 -7.71 19.49
CA ILE A 207 -22.66 -6.55 18.87
C ILE A 207 -21.89 -5.24 19.04
N LYS A 208 -21.23 -5.06 20.20
CA LYS A 208 -20.43 -3.86 20.49
C LYS A 208 -19.29 -3.67 19.49
N TRP A 209 -18.64 -4.76 19.06
CA TRP A 209 -17.58 -4.72 18.05
C TRP A 209 -18.14 -4.56 16.64
N THR A 210 -19.33 -5.09 16.38
CA THR A 210 -20.03 -4.88 15.11
C THR A 210 -20.37 -3.40 14.91
N ILE A 211 -20.94 -2.74 15.92
CA ILE A 211 -21.34 -1.32 15.84
C ILE A 211 -20.13 -0.44 15.55
N ILE A 212 -19.05 -0.58 16.33
CA ILE A 212 -17.85 0.24 16.14
C ILE A 212 -17.14 -0.06 14.82
N THR A 213 -17.16 -1.31 14.36
CA THR A 213 -16.62 -1.68 13.04
C THR A 213 -17.37 -0.99 11.93
N ILE A 214 -18.72 -1.01 11.96
CA ILE A 214 -19.55 -0.35 10.94
C ILE A 214 -19.29 1.17 10.95
N ALA A 215 -19.27 1.80 12.13
CA ALA A 215 -19.01 3.22 12.25
C ALA A 215 -17.64 3.61 11.66
N LEU A 216 -16.57 2.93 12.09
CA LEU A 216 -15.21 3.17 11.58
C LEU A 216 -15.07 2.82 10.10
N PHE A 217 -15.78 1.81 9.62
CA PHE A 217 -15.76 1.43 8.21
C PHE A 217 -16.35 2.53 7.33
N ILE A 218 -17.52 3.07 7.69
CA ILE A 218 -18.14 4.20 6.98
C ILE A 218 -17.23 5.42 7.03
N SER A 219 -16.69 5.76 8.21
CA SER A 219 -15.73 6.85 8.37
C SER A 219 -14.48 6.67 7.50
N SER A 220 -14.00 5.44 7.36
CA SER A 220 -12.83 5.10 6.54
C SER A 220 -13.12 5.21 5.05
N VAL A 221 -14.31 4.81 4.59
CA VAL A 221 -14.69 5.00 3.18
C VAL A 221 -14.73 6.50 2.88
N ILE A 222 -15.37 7.31 3.74
CA ILE A 222 -15.42 8.77 3.58
C ILE A 222 -14.01 9.34 3.51
N ILE A 223 -13.13 8.99 4.45
CA ILE A 223 -11.78 9.56 4.47
C ILE A 223 -10.90 9.06 3.32
N LYS A 224 -11.09 7.84 2.81
CA LYS A 224 -10.36 7.36 1.62
C LYS A 224 -10.87 7.98 0.32
N THR A 225 -12.10 8.51 0.31
CA THR A 225 -12.66 9.27 -0.83
C THR A 225 -12.47 10.79 -0.73
N TYR A 226 -11.88 11.31 0.34
CA TYR A 226 -11.91 12.76 0.62
C TYR A 226 -11.25 13.63 -0.45
N LYS A 227 -10.24 13.09 -1.15
CA LYS A 227 -9.52 13.73 -2.26
C LYS A 227 -9.99 13.25 -3.63
N PHE A 228 -11.12 12.55 -3.70
CA PHE A 228 -11.63 11.91 -4.91
C PHE A 228 -10.63 10.92 -5.56
N GLU A 229 -9.70 10.38 -4.76
CA GLU A 229 -8.71 9.41 -5.18
C GLU A 229 -9.33 8.01 -5.33
N LYS A 230 -9.39 7.52 -6.56
CA LYS A 230 -10.10 6.28 -6.94
C LYS A 230 -9.47 5.01 -6.31
N SER A 231 -8.15 4.93 -6.26
CA SER A 231 -7.41 3.72 -5.82
C SER A 231 -7.33 3.57 -4.30
N SER A 232 -7.41 4.66 -3.55
CA SER A 232 -7.27 4.67 -2.09
C SER A 232 -8.36 3.85 -1.38
N VAL A 233 -9.57 3.79 -1.93
CA VAL A 233 -10.68 2.97 -1.42
C VAL A 233 -10.48 1.50 -1.78
N VAL A 234 -10.00 1.20 -2.99
CA VAL A 234 -9.78 -0.19 -3.44
C VAL A 234 -8.74 -0.88 -2.57
N PHE A 235 -7.62 -0.21 -2.27
CA PHE A 235 -6.60 -0.75 -1.36
C PHE A 235 -7.12 -0.91 0.07
N TYR A 236 -8.07 -0.08 0.49
CA TYR A 236 -8.74 -0.23 1.78
C TYR A 236 -9.58 -1.52 1.83
N PHE A 237 -10.38 -1.81 0.79
CA PHE A 237 -11.11 -3.07 0.67
C PHE A 237 -10.20 -4.30 0.53
N ALA A 238 -9.10 -4.18 -0.22
CA ALA A 238 -8.13 -5.25 -0.41
C ALA A 238 -7.54 -5.76 0.91
N ALA A 239 -7.28 -4.87 1.88
CA ALA A 239 -6.81 -5.24 3.20
C ALA A 239 -7.81 -6.15 3.96
N PHE A 240 -9.12 -5.90 3.87
CA PHE A 240 -10.13 -6.79 4.49
C PHE A 240 -10.14 -8.18 3.87
N ILE A 241 -9.93 -8.29 2.56
CA ILE A 241 -9.86 -9.59 1.87
C ILE A 241 -8.63 -10.37 2.38
N ILE A 242 -7.47 -9.71 2.50
CA ILE A 242 -6.26 -10.33 3.05
C ILE A 242 -6.47 -10.74 4.51
N MET A 243 -7.14 -9.91 5.32
CA MET A 243 -7.50 -10.29 6.68
C MET A 243 -8.38 -11.54 6.72
N LEU A 244 -9.36 -11.67 5.83
CA LEU A 244 -10.22 -12.85 5.72
C LEU A 244 -9.42 -14.10 5.30
N ILE A 245 -8.45 -13.95 4.41
CA ILE A 245 -7.51 -15.02 4.03
C ILE A 245 -6.73 -15.49 5.27
N TYR A 246 -6.11 -14.56 6.01
CA TYR A 246 -5.35 -14.88 7.21
C TYR A 246 -6.22 -15.44 8.33
N TYR A 247 -7.47 -14.97 8.47
CA TYR A 247 -8.44 -15.47 9.45
C TYR A 247 -8.89 -16.91 9.14
N LYS A 248 -9.27 -17.20 7.89
CA LYS A 248 -9.82 -18.51 7.49
C LYS A 248 -8.77 -19.57 7.13
N GLY A 249 -7.49 -19.20 7.09
CA GLY A 249 -6.42 -20.06 6.60
C GLY A 249 -6.41 -20.22 5.07
N GLY A 250 -7.15 -19.35 4.38
CA GLY A 250 -7.34 -19.29 2.94
C GLY A 250 -8.80 -19.23 2.52
N ILE A 251 -9.04 -18.75 1.30
CA ILE A 251 -10.37 -18.71 0.67
C ILE A 251 -10.35 -19.37 -0.70
N LYS A 252 -11.51 -19.85 -1.15
CA LYS A 252 -11.65 -20.44 -2.50
C LYS A 252 -11.43 -19.38 -3.57
N MET A 253 -10.88 -19.78 -4.72
CA MET A 253 -10.58 -18.89 -5.85
C MET A 253 -11.80 -18.11 -6.34
N ILE A 254 -13.00 -18.72 -6.31
CA ILE A 254 -14.24 -18.04 -6.71
C ILE A 254 -14.51 -16.77 -5.90
N TYR A 255 -14.25 -16.80 -4.59
CA TYR A 255 -14.43 -15.61 -3.73
C TYR A 255 -13.37 -14.54 -4.02
N MET A 256 -12.15 -14.94 -4.37
CA MET A 256 -11.13 -14.00 -4.83
C MET A 256 -11.55 -13.30 -6.13
N ILE A 257 -12.06 -14.06 -7.10
CA ILE A 257 -12.54 -13.50 -8.37
C ILE A 257 -13.69 -12.52 -8.13
N ILE A 258 -14.67 -12.89 -7.30
CA ILE A 258 -15.79 -12.01 -6.94
C ILE A 258 -15.28 -10.73 -6.28
N SER A 259 -14.32 -10.84 -5.35
CA SER A 259 -13.72 -9.68 -4.68
C SER A 259 -12.97 -8.75 -5.65
N VAL A 260 -12.19 -9.32 -6.60
CA VAL A 260 -11.49 -8.52 -7.62
C VAL A 260 -12.49 -7.88 -8.58
N ALA A 261 -13.53 -8.59 -9.00
CA ALA A 261 -14.59 -8.05 -9.84
C ALA A 261 -15.33 -6.90 -9.15
N PHE A 262 -15.64 -7.03 -7.86
CA PHE A 262 -16.22 -5.95 -7.06
C PHE A 262 -15.34 -4.71 -7.01
N MET A 263 -14.03 -4.88 -6.76
CA MET A 263 -13.07 -3.78 -6.79
C MET A 263 -12.96 -3.12 -8.18
N ALA A 264 -12.98 -3.91 -9.26
CA ALA A 264 -12.97 -3.40 -10.62
C ALA A 264 -14.24 -2.58 -10.94
N VAL A 265 -15.41 -3.03 -10.50
CA VAL A 265 -16.67 -2.30 -10.64
C VAL A 265 -16.61 -0.96 -9.93
N ILE A 266 -16.05 -0.90 -8.70
CA ILE A 266 -15.83 0.37 -8.00
C ILE A 266 -14.97 1.30 -8.87
N ILE A 267 -13.82 0.82 -9.36
CA ILE A 267 -12.92 1.63 -10.20
C ILE A 267 -13.67 2.17 -11.42
N VAL A 268 -14.38 1.31 -12.15
CA VAL A 268 -15.13 1.70 -13.34
C VAL A 268 -16.21 2.74 -13.03
N ALA A 269 -16.95 2.58 -11.93
CA ALA A 269 -17.94 3.56 -11.49
C ALA A 269 -17.29 4.94 -11.22
N PHE A 270 -16.12 4.96 -10.57
CA PHE A 270 -15.34 6.19 -10.39
C PHE A 270 -14.88 6.81 -11.71
N TYR A 271 -14.55 6.02 -12.74
CA TYR A 271 -14.18 6.55 -14.06
C TYR A 271 -15.35 7.21 -14.78
N PHE A 272 -16.52 6.58 -14.79
CA PHE A 272 -17.71 7.18 -15.39
C PHE A 272 -18.13 8.47 -14.69
N HIS A 273 -18.13 8.49 -13.35
CA HIS A 273 -18.59 9.66 -12.62
C HIS A 273 -17.63 10.86 -12.70
N THR A 274 -16.36 10.63 -13.01
CA THR A 274 -15.36 11.71 -13.16
C THR A 274 -15.21 12.19 -14.61
N GLY A 275 -16.18 11.86 -15.49
CA GLY A 275 -16.24 12.39 -16.86
C GLY A 275 -15.33 11.69 -17.87
N PHE A 276 -14.91 10.45 -17.65
CA PHE A 276 -14.14 9.71 -18.65
C PHE A 276 -15.03 9.30 -19.84
N SER A 277 -14.75 9.86 -21.01
CA SER A 277 -15.48 9.64 -22.27
C SER A 277 -14.84 8.62 -23.22
N GLY A 278 -13.74 7.98 -22.82
CA GLY A 278 -13.03 6.99 -23.65
C GLY A 278 -13.60 5.56 -23.54
N SER A 279 -13.14 4.67 -24.41
CA SER A 279 -13.44 3.23 -24.29
C SER A 279 -12.75 2.63 -23.07
N LEU A 280 -13.51 1.91 -22.23
CA LEU A 280 -12.97 1.23 -21.04
C LEU A 280 -12.02 0.08 -21.38
N PHE A 281 -12.16 -0.51 -22.56
CA PHE A 281 -11.38 -1.66 -23.04
C PHE A 281 -10.24 -1.26 -23.97
N ASP A 282 -9.98 0.04 -24.15
CA ASP A 282 -8.77 0.49 -24.82
C ASP A 282 -7.57 0.05 -23.97
N ILE A 283 -6.65 -0.71 -24.58
CA ILE A 283 -5.44 -1.17 -23.89
C ILE A 283 -4.49 0.00 -23.58
N TYR A 284 -4.53 1.08 -24.35
CA TYR A 284 -3.64 2.23 -24.24
C TYR A 284 -4.27 3.41 -23.48
N ASN A 285 -5.60 3.46 -23.35
CA ASN A 285 -6.28 4.54 -22.65
C ASN A 285 -7.12 4.02 -21.47
N GLY A 286 -7.44 4.90 -20.52
CA GLY A 286 -8.31 4.53 -19.40
C GLY A 286 -7.65 3.61 -18.36
N PRO A 287 -8.43 2.76 -17.67
CA PRO A 287 -7.95 1.96 -16.54
C PRO A 287 -6.89 0.93 -16.90
N LEU A 288 -7.03 0.25 -18.05
CA LEU A 288 -6.09 -0.79 -18.49
C LEU A 288 -4.75 -0.17 -18.90
N GLY A 289 -4.76 0.89 -19.70
CA GLY A 289 -3.53 1.60 -20.07
C GLY A 289 -2.77 2.15 -18.87
N ARG A 290 -3.49 2.64 -17.86
CA ARG A 290 -2.88 3.07 -16.60
C ARG A 290 -2.25 1.94 -15.80
N THR A 291 -2.93 0.80 -15.72
CA THR A 291 -2.44 -0.33 -14.94
C THR A 291 -1.25 -1.01 -15.61
N LEU A 292 -1.26 -1.14 -16.95
CA LEU A 292 -0.24 -1.88 -17.69
C LEU A 292 0.94 -0.99 -18.13
N PHE A 293 0.68 0.21 -18.67
CA PHE A 293 1.71 1.00 -19.35
C PHE A 293 2.20 2.21 -18.57
N THR A 294 1.37 2.83 -17.71
CA THR A 294 1.81 4.06 -17.02
C THR A 294 2.98 3.81 -16.06
N GLN A 295 2.98 2.68 -15.33
CA GLN A 295 4.09 2.34 -14.43
C GLN A 295 5.40 2.11 -15.19
N VAL A 296 5.33 1.41 -16.33
CA VAL A 296 6.49 1.11 -17.17
C VAL A 296 6.98 2.35 -17.90
N GLY A 297 6.09 3.17 -18.45
CA GLY A 297 6.44 4.45 -19.07
C GLY A 297 7.10 5.41 -18.09
N THR A 298 6.60 5.47 -16.85
CA THR A 298 7.21 6.31 -15.81
C THR A 298 8.59 5.80 -15.40
N LEU A 299 8.78 4.49 -15.37
CA LEU A 299 10.10 3.88 -15.15
C LEU A 299 11.06 4.23 -16.29
N ALA A 300 10.61 4.17 -17.55
CA ALA A 300 11.40 4.55 -18.72
C ALA A 300 11.86 6.01 -18.65
N TYR A 301 11.03 6.94 -18.16
CA TYR A 301 11.44 8.32 -17.94
C TYR A 301 12.63 8.47 -16.99
N CYS A 302 12.75 7.63 -15.96
CA CYS A 302 13.90 7.68 -15.08
C CYS A 302 15.20 7.32 -15.81
N PHE A 303 15.16 6.37 -16.75
CA PHE A 303 16.33 5.97 -17.55
C PHE A 303 16.66 6.98 -18.65
N ASP A 304 15.64 7.66 -19.16
CA ASP A 304 15.78 8.68 -20.19
C ASP A 304 16.40 9.98 -19.64
N LEU A 305 15.93 10.42 -18.47
CA LEU A 305 16.32 11.69 -17.86
C LEU A 305 17.64 11.62 -17.11
N PHE A 306 17.97 10.52 -16.44
CA PHE A 306 19.16 10.42 -15.59
C PHE A 306 20.22 9.51 -16.24
N PRO A 307 21.51 9.91 -16.30
CA PRO A 307 22.06 11.22 -15.96
C PRO A 307 21.99 12.25 -17.11
N THR A 308 21.36 11.91 -18.25
CA THR A 308 21.49 12.64 -19.53
C THR A 308 20.99 14.09 -19.46
N VAL A 309 19.80 14.30 -18.88
CA VAL A 309 19.16 15.61 -18.73
C VAL A 309 19.43 16.17 -17.34
N PHE A 310 19.23 15.35 -16.32
CA PHE A 310 19.52 15.70 -14.93
C PHE A 310 20.66 14.82 -14.42
N GLY A 311 21.67 15.42 -13.80
CA GLY A 311 22.69 14.67 -13.08
C GLY A 311 22.08 13.80 -11.97
N PHE A 312 22.80 12.74 -11.58
CA PHE A 312 22.34 11.87 -10.50
C PHE A 312 22.07 12.64 -9.21
N LEU A 313 20.98 12.29 -8.54
CA LEU A 313 20.52 13.00 -7.34
C LEU A 313 21.37 12.71 -6.10
N GLY A 314 22.18 11.65 -6.11
CA GLY A 314 23.16 11.39 -5.05
C GLY A 314 22.56 11.17 -3.65
N GLY A 315 21.30 10.78 -3.54
CA GLY A 315 20.59 10.60 -2.26
C GLY A 315 19.66 11.74 -1.87
N ARG A 316 19.58 12.81 -2.66
CA ARG A 316 18.66 13.94 -2.43
C ARG A 316 17.17 13.56 -2.42
N SER A 317 16.82 12.38 -2.94
CA SER A 317 15.45 11.84 -2.87
C SER A 317 15.05 11.32 -1.49
N PHE A 318 16.00 11.13 -0.57
CA PHE A 318 15.68 10.74 0.80
C PHE A 318 14.87 11.81 1.53
N THR A 319 14.06 11.40 2.51
CA THR A 319 13.26 12.34 3.30
C THR A 319 14.15 13.36 4.02
N PRO A 320 13.65 14.58 4.29
CA PRO A 320 14.42 15.60 5.01
C PRO A 320 15.03 15.13 6.33
N THR A 321 14.38 14.18 7.00
CA THR A 321 14.90 13.53 8.22
C THR A 321 16.18 12.75 7.94
N ILE A 322 16.21 11.92 6.88
CA ILE A 322 17.42 11.18 6.50
C ILE A 322 18.49 12.12 5.96
N LEU A 323 18.11 13.12 5.15
CA LEU A 323 19.08 14.07 4.58
C LEU A 323 19.96 14.72 5.66
N ARG A 324 19.34 15.15 6.76
CA ARG A 324 20.08 15.70 7.91
C ARG A 324 21.05 14.69 8.53
N LEU A 325 20.67 13.40 8.59
CA LEU A 325 21.53 12.35 9.14
C LEU A 325 22.75 12.06 8.27
N ILE A 326 22.64 12.25 6.95
CA ILE A 326 23.74 12.07 6.00
C ILE A 326 24.52 13.38 5.73
N GLY A 327 24.29 14.42 6.53
CA GLY A 327 25.00 15.70 6.44
C GLY A 327 24.53 16.63 5.31
N MET A 328 23.35 16.38 4.72
CA MET A 328 22.76 17.23 3.67
C MET A 328 21.70 18.19 4.25
N ASN A 329 21.50 19.33 3.58
CA ASN A 329 20.48 20.28 4.01
C ASN A 329 19.08 19.80 3.60
N SER A 330 18.08 20.06 4.44
CA SER A 330 16.69 19.72 4.12
C SER A 330 16.14 20.45 2.90
N SER A 331 16.74 21.60 2.54
CA SER A 331 16.44 22.35 1.31
C SER A 331 16.81 21.59 0.04
N ASP A 332 17.74 20.63 0.14
CA ASP A 332 18.23 19.90 -1.02
C ASP A 332 17.31 18.76 -1.42
N TYR A 333 16.25 18.51 -0.62
CA TYR A 333 15.27 17.46 -0.84
C TYR A 333 14.61 17.56 -2.21
N LEU A 334 14.80 16.52 -3.02
CA LEU A 334 14.30 16.45 -4.39
C LEU A 334 14.02 15.00 -4.77
N ARG A 335 12.74 14.66 -4.91
CA ARG A 335 12.33 13.35 -5.44
C ARG A 335 12.43 13.32 -6.96
N SER A 336 12.95 12.22 -7.48
CA SER A 336 12.98 11.94 -8.93
C SER A 336 11.59 12.04 -9.56
N ALA A 337 10.55 11.48 -8.92
CA ALA A 337 9.17 11.55 -9.38
C ALA A 337 8.64 12.98 -9.60
N LYS A 338 9.12 13.96 -8.82
CA LYS A 338 8.77 15.38 -9.01
C LYS A 338 9.49 16.00 -10.20
N LEU A 339 10.77 15.66 -10.41
CA LEU A 339 11.54 16.13 -11.57
C LEU A 339 11.00 15.55 -12.86
N THR A 340 10.74 14.24 -12.88
CA THR A 340 10.12 13.56 -14.01
C THR A 340 8.77 14.19 -14.35
N MET A 341 7.95 14.47 -13.33
CA MET A 341 6.66 15.13 -13.53
C MET A 341 6.79 16.58 -14.00
N ALA A 342 7.79 17.31 -13.52
CA ALA A 342 8.05 18.69 -13.96
C ALA A 342 8.60 18.78 -15.39
N PHE A 343 9.16 17.69 -15.94
CA PHE A 343 9.71 17.65 -17.30
C PHE A 343 8.72 17.04 -18.31
N TYR A 344 8.10 15.90 -17.98
CA TYR A 344 7.16 15.18 -18.86
C TYR A 344 5.68 15.40 -18.54
N GLY A 345 5.38 16.24 -17.54
CA GLY A 345 4.00 16.57 -17.20
C GLY A 345 3.28 17.31 -18.33
N SER A 346 1.98 17.08 -18.47
CA SER A 346 1.12 17.88 -19.36
C SER A 346 0.78 19.24 -18.74
N GLU A 347 0.18 20.18 -19.49
CA GLU A 347 -0.27 21.48 -18.95
C GLU A 347 -1.12 21.34 -17.67
N LYS A 348 -2.00 20.32 -17.61
CA LYS A 348 -2.80 20.01 -16.41
C LYS A 348 -1.96 19.69 -15.16
N VAL A 349 -0.71 19.26 -15.35
CA VAL A 349 0.27 19.03 -14.28
C VAL A 349 0.86 20.34 -13.80
N TYR A 350 1.21 21.25 -14.72
CA TYR A 350 1.69 22.59 -14.39
C TYR A 350 0.64 23.40 -13.62
N ASP A 351 -0.64 23.17 -13.92
CA ASP A 351 -1.78 23.76 -13.20
C ASP A 351 -2.00 23.18 -11.78
N GLY A 352 -1.12 22.27 -11.32
CA GLY A 352 -1.16 21.71 -9.95
C GLY A 352 -2.30 20.72 -9.71
N SER A 353 -2.95 20.23 -10.77
CA SER A 353 -4.10 19.32 -10.71
C SER A 353 -3.72 17.82 -10.75
N ALA A 354 -2.47 17.52 -11.09
CA ALA A 354 -1.95 16.15 -11.20
C ALA A 354 -0.94 15.79 -10.08
N GLY A 355 -0.90 14.51 -9.71
CA GLY A 355 0.02 13.98 -8.69
C GLY A 355 1.47 13.87 -9.14
N VAL A 356 2.30 13.15 -8.38
CA VAL A 356 3.69 12.83 -8.77
C VAL A 356 3.73 11.57 -9.65
N MET A 357 4.73 11.49 -10.52
CA MET A 357 4.99 10.35 -11.40
C MET A 357 5.90 9.33 -10.70
N ASN A 358 5.31 8.54 -9.79
CA ASN A 358 6.06 7.44 -9.17
C ASN A 358 6.15 6.25 -10.13
N ALA A 359 7.22 5.47 -9.99
CA ALA A 359 7.49 4.28 -10.77
C ALA A 359 7.91 3.14 -9.85
N LEU A 360 8.22 1.99 -10.45
CA LEU A 360 8.91 0.90 -9.76
C LEU A 360 10.12 1.45 -8.98
N PHE A 361 10.35 0.96 -7.76
CA PHE A 361 11.41 1.41 -6.85
C PHE A 361 12.79 1.56 -7.54
N ALA A 362 13.09 0.71 -8.53
CA ALA A 362 14.30 0.75 -9.32
C ALA A 362 14.53 2.10 -10.04
N GLY A 363 13.47 2.79 -10.47
CA GLY A 363 13.56 4.09 -11.14
C GLY A 363 14.14 5.17 -10.22
N GLU A 364 13.63 5.29 -8.99
CA GLU A 364 14.16 6.26 -8.02
C GLU A 364 15.59 5.87 -7.57
N ALA A 365 15.88 4.58 -7.44
CA ALA A 365 17.25 4.13 -7.14
C ALA A 365 18.24 4.47 -8.27
N TYR A 366 17.83 4.29 -9.53
CA TYR A 366 18.62 4.66 -10.69
C TYR A 366 18.83 6.17 -10.79
N ALA A 367 17.81 6.97 -10.57
CA ALA A 367 17.92 8.44 -10.58
C ALA A 367 18.92 8.96 -9.52
N ASN A 368 19.13 8.22 -8.42
CA ASN A 368 20.07 8.62 -7.38
C ASN A 368 21.50 8.10 -7.62
N TRP A 369 21.68 6.86 -8.06
CA TRP A 369 23.02 6.22 -8.14
C TRP A 369 23.24 5.34 -9.38
N GLY A 370 22.44 5.51 -10.43
CA GLY A 370 22.49 4.70 -11.65
C GLY A 370 22.29 3.21 -11.40
N TYR A 371 22.92 2.36 -12.21
CA TYR A 371 22.80 0.90 -12.12
C TYR A 371 23.28 0.32 -10.78
N LYS A 372 24.27 0.94 -10.13
CA LYS A 372 24.70 0.54 -8.78
C LYS A 372 23.56 0.71 -7.77
N GLY A 373 22.80 1.81 -7.90
CA GLY A 373 21.59 2.05 -7.12
C GLY A 373 20.52 0.98 -7.33
N VAL A 374 20.27 0.59 -8.58
CA VAL A 374 19.29 -0.47 -8.91
C VAL A 374 19.64 -1.79 -8.22
N ILE A 375 20.89 -2.25 -8.35
CA ILE A 375 21.34 -3.51 -7.74
C ILE A 375 21.19 -3.46 -6.21
N PHE A 376 21.67 -2.37 -5.58
CA PHE A 376 21.54 -2.17 -4.14
C PHE A 376 20.07 -2.17 -3.70
N ALA A 377 19.21 -1.48 -4.44
CA ALA A 377 17.80 -1.38 -4.13
C ALA A 377 17.10 -2.73 -4.15
N VAL A 378 17.40 -3.60 -5.11
CA VAL A 378 16.83 -4.96 -5.17
C VAL A 378 17.23 -5.78 -3.94
N ILE A 379 18.50 -5.72 -3.54
CA ILE A 379 19.01 -6.43 -2.35
C ILE A 379 18.32 -5.92 -1.08
N TRP A 380 18.20 -4.59 -0.95
CA TRP A 380 17.56 -3.93 0.19
C TRP A 380 16.06 -4.26 0.27
N VAL A 381 15.33 -4.13 -0.83
CA VAL A 381 13.90 -4.46 -0.88
C VAL A 381 13.67 -5.93 -0.54
N ALA A 382 14.49 -6.85 -1.07
CA ALA A 382 14.42 -8.26 -0.71
C ALA A 382 14.61 -8.51 0.80
N LEU A 383 15.55 -7.80 1.44
CA LEU A 383 15.77 -7.87 2.88
C LEU A 383 14.55 -7.38 3.65
N ILE A 384 14.01 -6.21 3.31
CA ILE A 384 12.82 -5.64 3.98
C ILE A 384 11.62 -6.57 3.86
N LEU A 385 11.35 -7.12 2.67
CA LEU A 385 10.26 -8.08 2.47
C LEU A 385 10.44 -9.33 3.34
N SER A 386 11.66 -9.87 3.41
CA SER A 386 11.99 -11.04 4.23
C SER A 386 11.81 -10.78 5.72
N LEU A 387 12.28 -9.62 6.21
CA LEU A 387 12.13 -9.20 7.62
C LEU A 387 10.67 -9.01 8.01
N VAL A 388 9.84 -8.42 7.15
CA VAL A 388 8.42 -8.20 7.42
C VAL A 388 7.66 -9.51 7.46
N VAL A 389 7.91 -10.42 6.53
CA VAL A 389 7.32 -11.76 6.55
C VAL A 389 7.69 -12.51 7.82
N LEU A 390 8.97 -12.44 8.22
CA LEU A 390 9.45 -13.01 9.47
C LEU A 390 8.76 -12.43 10.71
N LEU A 391 8.57 -11.11 10.75
CA LEU A 391 7.84 -10.44 11.82
C LEU A 391 6.42 -10.98 11.94
N ILE A 392 5.68 -11.04 10.82
CA ILE A 392 4.28 -11.52 10.79
C ILE A 392 4.19 -12.96 11.28
N MET A 393 5.10 -13.85 10.86
CA MET A 393 5.06 -15.27 11.23
C MET A 393 5.48 -15.53 12.69
N LYS A 394 6.36 -14.70 13.27
CA LYS A 394 6.86 -14.84 14.64
C LYS A 394 5.92 -14.28 15.69
N LEU A 395 5.13 -13.26 15.36
CA LEU A 395 4.15 -12.70 16.30
C LEU A 395 3.04 -13.71 16.59
N LYS A 396 2.51 -13.66 17.82
CA LYS A 396 1.28 -14.39 18.13
C LYS A 396 0.15 -13.84 17.28
N LYS A 397 -0.79 -14.70 16.87
CA LYS A 397 -1.88 -14.29 16.00
C LYS A 397 -3.01 -13.70 16.86
N THR A 398 -3.07 -12.37 16.94
CA THR A 398 -4.10 -11.61 17.66
C THR A 398 -4.84 -10.69 16.68
N PRO A 399 -5.93 -10.02 17.09
CA PRO A 399 -6.64 -9.07 16.23
C PRO A 399 -5.74 -7.97 15.64
N SER A 400 -4.85 -7.38 16.47
CA SER A 400 -3.93 -6.34 15.99
C SER A 400 -2.85 -6.86 15.03
N THR A 401 -2.31 -8.06 15.26
CA THR A 401 -1.28 -8.62 14.37
C THR A 401 -1.88 -9.15 13.06
N LEU A 402 -3.14 -9.59 13.08
CA LEU A 402 -3.91 -9.91 11.88
C LEU A 402 -4.05 -8.67 10.99
N ALA A 403 -4.47 -7.55 11.59
CA ALA A 403 -4.55 -6.26 10.91
C ALA A 403 -3.15 -5.81 10.42
N LEU A 404 -2.11 -5.96 11.24
CA LEU A 404 -0.72 -5.62 10.88
C LEU A 404 -0.27 -6.37 9.63
N GLY A 405 -0.47 -7.69 9.59
CA GLY A 405 -0.10 -8.50 8.44
C GLY A 405 -0.79 -8.03 7.16
N ALA A 406 -2.10 -7.76 7.23
CA ALA A 406 -2.87 -7.33 6.06
C ALA A 406 -2.46 -5.94 5.58
N VAL A 407 -2.31 -4.98 6.50
CA VAL A 407 -1.90 -3.61 6.19
C VAL A 407 -0.48 -3.57 5.62
N LEU A 408 0.46 -4.32 6.19
CA LEU A 408 1.82 -4.41 5.66
C LEU A 408 1.86 -5.05 4.28
N THR A 409 1.02 -6.06 4.02
CA THR A 409 0.90 -6.67 2.69
C THR A 409 0.52 -5.63 1.64
N ILE A 410 -0.52 -4.83 1.91
CA ILE A 410 -0.95 -3.76 1.00
C ILE A 410 0.10 -2.67 0.87
N LYS A 411 0.60 -2.12 1.99
CA LYS A 411 1.54 -0.99 1.99
C LYS A 411 2.84 -1.31 1.26
N LEU A 412 3.40 -2.51 1.43
CA LEU A 412 4.62 -2.91 0.73
C LEU A 412 4.38 -3.15 -0.75
N GLY A 413 3.22 -3.69 -1.13
CA GLY A 413 2.85 -3.79 -2.55
C GLY A 413 2.70 -2.44 -3.22
N THR A 414 2.10 -1.45 -2.54
CA THR A 414 2.03 -0.08 -3.08
C THR A 414 3.39 0.61 -3.08
N ALA A 415 4.28 0.30 -2.11
CA ALA A 415 5.61 0.90 -2.04
C ALA A 415 6.51 0.47 -3.22
N LEU A 416 6.27 -0.72 -3.81
CA LEU A 416 6.97 -1.14 -5.04
C LEU A 416 6.89 -0.08 -6.13
N GLU A 417 5.74 0.57 -6.26
CA GLU A 417 5.43 1.60 -7.27
C GLU A 417 5.51 3.02 -6.70
N GLY A 418 5.97 3.17 -5.44
CA GLY A 418 6.08 4.46 -4.75
C GLY A 418 7.47 5.10 -4.82
N GLY A 419 8.51 4.29 -5.03
CA GLY A 419 9.91 4.71 -5.07
C GLY A 419 10.78 3.98 -4.06
N PHE A 420 12.10 3.95 -4.30
CA PHE A 420 13.07 3.28 -3.43
C PHE A 420 13.16 3.89 -2.04
N CYS A 421 13.11 5.22 -1.92
CA CYS A 421 13.27 5.90 -0.64
C CYS A 421 12.16 5.53 0.36
N ASP A 422 10.98 5.13 -0.13
CA ASP A 422 9.86 4.67 0.70
C ASP A 422 10.16 3.33 1.41
N PHE A 423 11.04 2.49 0.85
CA PHE A 423 11.54 1.27 1.50
C PHE A 423 12.68 1.50 2.48
N VAL A 424 13.36 2.64 2.40
CA VAL A 424 14.42 3.01 3.35
C VAL A 424 13.79 3.66 4.58
N TYR A 425 12.85 4.58 4.37
CA TYR A 425 12.12 5.22 5.44
C TYR A 425 10.75 5.71 4.97
N SER A 426 9.72 5.17 5.60
CA SER A 426 8.37 5.67 5.51
C SER A 426 7.85 5.93 6.92
N PHE A 427 7.67 7.21 7.26
CA PHE A 427 7.13 7.61 8.56
C PHE A 427 5.75 6.99 8.80
N ASP A 428 4.90 6.96 7.78
CA ASP A 428 3.57 6.35 7.82
C ASP A 428 3.63 4.84 8.06
N LEU A 429 4.55 4.11 7.41
CA LEU A 429 4.77 2.68 7.65
C LEU A 429 5.26 2.42 9.09
N ILE A 430 6.29 3.15 9.52
CA ILE A 430 6.88 3.02 10.86
C ILE A 430 5.80 3.28 11.93
N LEU A 431 5.05 4.36 11.79
CA LEU A 431 4.00 4.73 12.75
C LEU A 431 2.87 3.70 12.77
N THR A 432 2.49 3.15 11.61
CA THR A 432 1.50 2.06 11.52
C THR A 432 1.97 0.82 12.27
N VAL A 433 3.24 0.41 12.08
CA VAL A 433 3.83 -0.75 12.77
C VAL A 433 3.88 -0.49 14.27
N LEU A 434 4.41 0.66 14.69
CA LEU A 434 4.53 1.01 16.11
C LEU A 434 3.16 1.06 16.80
N PHE A 435 2.15 1.62 16.15
CA PHE A 435 0.81 1.72 16.71
C PHE A 435 0.18 0.33 16.91
N LEU A 436 0.22 -0.53 15.90
CA LEU A 436 -0.34 -1.89 16.02
C LEU A 436 0.45 -2.76 17.00
N LEU A 437 1.78 -2.62 17.03
CA LEU A 437 2.60 -3.27 18.05
C LEU A 437 2.29 -2.73 19.45
N ALA A 438 2.02 -1.43 19.61
CA ALA A 438 1.58 -0.88 20.89
C ALA A 438 0.28 -1.56 21.34
N ILE A 439 -0.73 -1.68 20.46
CA ILE A 439 -1.96 -2.41 20.80
C ILE A 439 -1.63 -3.85 21.22
N TYR A 440 -0.81 -4.55 20.44
CA TYR A 440 -0.37 -5.91 20.75
C TYR A 440 0.29 -6.03 22.14
N TYR A 441 1.31 -5.21 22.41
CA TYR A 441 2.12 -5.31 23.64
C TYR A 441 1.40 -4.81 24.90
N PHE A 442 0.58 -3.77 24.79
CA PHE A 442 -0.13 -3.20 25.94
C PHE A 442 -1.38 -3.99 26.30
N PHE A 443 -2.10 -4.52 25.31
CA PHE A 443 -3.44 -5.06 25.52
C PHE A 443 -3.56 -6.56 25.26
N GLU A 444 -2.86 -7.11 24.27
CA GLU A 444 -3.11 -8.48 23.78
C GLU A 444 -2.04 -9.50 24.22
N ARG A 445 -0.80 -9.06 24.48
CA ARG A 445 0.27 -9.93 24.95
C ARG A 445 0.21 -10.07 26.47
N GLU A 446 0.11 -11.30 26.96
CA GLU A 446 0.29 -11.60 28.38
C GLU A 446 1.69 -11.18 28.87
N GLY A 447 1.72 -10.14 29.71
CA GLY A 447 2.98 -9.55 30.19
C GLY A 447 2.80 -8.66 31.42
N LYS A 448 3.92 -8.22 32.02
CA LYS A 448 3.93 -7.38 33.24
C LYS A 448 3.11 -6.08 33.07
N ILE A 449 3.16 -5.48 31.88
CA ILE A 449 2.46 -4.24 31.55
C ILE A 449 0.95 -4.47 31.49
N GLN A 450 0.50 -5.54 30.83
CA GLN A 450 -0.91 -5.90 30.79
C GLN A 450 -1.45 -6.17 32.21
N ARG A 451 -0.67 -6.88 33.05
CA ARG A 451 -1.01 -7.12 34.47
C ARG A 451 -1.17 -5.83 35.27
N TYR A 452 -0.33 -4.83 35.01
CA TYR A 452 -0.43 -3.52 35.63
C TYR A 452 -1.71 -2.77 35.20
N ILE A 453 -2.03 -2.76 33.91
CA ILE A 453 -3.26 -2.13 33.38
C ILE A 453 -4.51 -2.84 33.91
N THR A 454 -4.53 -4.18 33.93
CA THR A 454 -5.64 -4.93 34.53
C THR A 454 -5.76 -4.64 36.01
N GLY A 455 -4.65 -4.53 36.75
CA GLY A 455 -4.66 -4.17 38.16
C GLY A 455 -5.19 -2.76 38.44
N ILE A 456 -4.90 -1.77 37.58
CA ILE A 456 -5.50 -0.43 37.65
C ILE A 456 -7.00 -0.52 37.36
N SER A 457 -7.41 -1.20 36.29
CA SER A 457 -8.82 -1.33 35.90
C SER A 457 -9.66 -2.03 36.98
N GLU A 458 -9.11 -3.07 37.61
CA GLU A 458 -9.74 -3.78 38.72
C GLU A 458 -9.83 -2.91 39.99
N LYS A 459 -8.80 -2.13 40.31
CA LYS A 459 -8.85 -1.15 41.41
C LYS A 459 -9.93 -0.08 41.17
N VAL A 460 -10.04 0.44 39.95
CA VAL A 460 -11.07 1.43 39.57
C VAL A 460 -12.47 0.80 39.66
N LYS A 461 -12.68 -0.41 39.12
CA LYS A 461 -13.95 -1.13 39.26
C LYS A 461 -14.30 -1.42 40.72
N GLY A 462 -13.32 -1.82 41.54
CA GLY A 462 -13.50 -2.07 42.97
C GLY A 462 -13.93 -0.82 43.75
N GLN A 463 -13.35 0.35 43.44
CA GLN A 463 -13.75 1.63 44.04
C GLN A 463 -15.16 2.06 43.63
N PHE A 464 -15.57 1.83 42.37
CA PHE A 464 -16.93 2.11 41.92
C PHE A 464 -17.99 1.19 42.56
N VAL A 465 -17.64 -0.07 42.83
CA VAL A 465 -18.54 -1.02 43.52
C VAL A 465 -18.68 -0.69 45.01
N TYR A 466 -17.61 -0.31 45.69
CA TYR A 466 -17.66 0.13 47.09
C TYR A 466 -18.36 1.49 47.27
N GLY A 467 -18.19 2.44 46.34
CA GLY A 467 -18.89 3.72 46.37
C GLY A 467 -20.41 3.63 46.21
N ARG A 468 -20.93 2.52 45.64
CA ARG A 468 -22.37 2.24 45.55
C ARG A 468 -22.95 1.57 46.79
N LYS A 469 -22.14 0.87 47.59
CA LYS A 469 -22.60 0.24 48.85
C LYS A 469 -22.72 1.23 50.02
N ASN A 470 -21.98 2.34 49.99
CA ASN A 470 -22.03 3.37 51.04
C ASN A 470 -23.05 4.50 50.77
N LYS A 471 -24.01 4.28 49.84
CA LYS A 471 -25.10 5.23 49.51
C LYS A 471 -26.49 4.61 49.68
N LYS A 472 -26.65 3.68 50.63
CA LYS A 472 -27.97 3.23 51.08
C LYS A 472 -28.20 3.68 52.51
#